data_AF-A0A0F2RES4-F1
#
_entry.id   AF-A0A0F2RES4-F1
#
_cell.length_a   1.000
_cell.length_b   1.000
_cell.length_c   1.000
_cell.angle_alpha   90.00
_cell.angle_beta   90.00
_cell.angle_gamma   90.00
#
_symmetry.space_group_name_H-M   'P 1'
#
loop_
_entity.id
_entity.type
_entity.pdbx_description
1 polymer ?
#
loop_
_entity_poly.entity_id
_entity_poly.type
_entity_poly.pdbx_seq_one_letter_code
_entity_poly.pdbx_strand_id
1 'polypeptide(L)' 'MSTKIHAVVDEAGLPIRLSLTAGQASDKAAAPALVDSLKTAAHVVADRGYDALSLVEQIRSRGA' A
#
# COMPACT_ATOMS: atom_id res chain seq x y z
N MET A 1 16.71 16.00 -6.14
CA MET A 1 15.87 14.86 -6.63
C MET A 1 15.87 13.80 -5.56
N SER A 2 14.71 13.28 -5.16
CA SER A 2 14.60 12.25 -4.11
C SER A 2 13.75 11.07 -4.59
N THR A 3 13.78 9.98 -3.83
CA THR A 3 13.04 8.73 -4.10
C THR A 3 12.24 8.36 -2.86
N LYS A 4 11.03 7.85 -3.05
CA LYS A 4 10.21 7.25 -1.99
C LYS A 4 10.28 5.73 -2.09
N ILE A 5 10.32 5.08 -0.93
CA ILE A 5 10.19 3.64 -0.80
C ILE A 5 8.83 3.39 -0.15
N HIS A 6 7.95 2.70 -0.85
CA HIS A 6 6.68 2.23 -0.31
C HIS A 6 6.79 0.74 -0.02
N ALA A 7 6.27 0.30 1.11
CA ALA A 7 6.37 -1.08 1.56
C ALA A 7 5.03 -1.62 2.01
N VAL A 8 4.79 -2.89 1.70
CA VAL A 8 3.80 -3.73 2.37
C VAL A 8 4.57 -4.74 3.18
N VAL A 9 4.20 -4.87 4.44
CA VAL A 9 4.82 -5.77 5.40
C VAL A 9 3.75 -6.69 6.00
N ASP A 10 4.18 -7.84 6.49
CA ASP A 10 3.35 -8.68 7.35
C ASP A 10 3.28 -8.11 8.78
N GLU A 11 2.55 -8.79 9.67
CA GLU A 11 2.38 -8.41 11.07
C GLU A 11 3.68 -8.39 11.88
N ALA A 12 4.72 -9.12 11.43
CA ALA A 12 6.05 -9.13 12.03
C ALA A 12 6.96 -8.03 11.47
N GLY A 13 6.47 -7.24 10.50
CA GLY A 13 7.23 -6.20 9.83
C GLY A 13 8.14 -6.71 8.71
N LEU A 14 8.01 -7.97 8.30
CA LEU A 14 8.79 -8.52 7.19
C LEU A 14 8.21 -8.03 5.86
N PRO A 15 9.06 -7.57 4.92
CA PRO A 15 8.60 -7.01 3.66
C PRO A 15 7.99 -8.09 2.75
N ILE A 16 6.73 -7.89 2.39
CA ILE A 16 6.02 -8.66 1.36
C ILE A 16 6.29 -8.06 -0.02
N ARG A 17 6.23 -6.73 -0.13
CA ARG A 17 6.50 -6.01 -1.39
C ARG A 17 7.07 -4.62 -1.15
N LEU A 18 8.00 -4.22 -2.02
CA LEU A 18 8.52 -2.87 -2.12
C LEU A 18 8.15 -2.24 -3.47
N SER A 19 7.93 -0.93 -3.47
CA SER A 19 7.72 -0.13 -4.67
C SER A 19 8.49 1.18 -4.56
N LEU A 20 9.15 1.58 -5.64
CA LEU A 20 9.95 2.82 -5.69
C LEU A 20 9.25 3.83 -6.58
N THR A 21 9.16 5.08 -6.11
CA THR A 21 8.61 6.18 -6.91
C THR A 21 9.51 7.42 -6.79
N ALA A 22 9.35 8.37 -7.71
CA ALA A 22 9.98 9.67 -7.56
C ALA A 22 9.46 10.36 -6.28
N GLY A 23 10.32 11.10 -5.59
CA GLY A 23 9.97 11.66 -4.27
C GLY A 23 8.81 12.65 -4.27
N GLN A 24 8.45 13.19 -5.44
CA GLN A 24 7.29 14.08 -5.62
C GLN A 24 6.01 13.31 -5.98
N ALA A 25 6.08 11.99 -6.16
CA ALA A 25 4.92 11.17 -6.44
C ALA A 25 3.99 11.10 -5.22
N SER A 26 2.68 11.03 -5.50
CA SER A 26 1.65 10.87 -4.47
C SER A 26 1.64 9.45 -3.92
N ASP A 27 1.55 9.31 -2.60
CA ASP A 27 1.51 8.01 -1.93
C ASP A 27 0.23 7.23 -2.32
N LYS A 28 -0.89 7.94 -2.51
CA LYS A 28 -2.16 7.38 -3.00
C LYS A 28 -2.04 6.72 -4.37
N ALA A 29 -1.14 7.21 -5.23
CA ALA A 29 -0.94 6.63 -6.56
C ALA A 29 -0.14 5.31 -6.51
N ALA A 30 0.71 5.13 -5.49
CA ALA A 30 1.50 3.91 -5.31
C ALA A 30 0.71 2.78 -4.60
N ALA A 31 -0.27 3.15 -3.77
CA ALA A 31 -1.03 2.25 -2.90
C ALA A 31 -1.75 1.09 -3.62
N PRO A 32 -2.45 1.29 -4.75
CA PRO A 32 -3.21 0.22 -5.40
C PRO A 32 -2.32 -0.96 -5.82
N ALA A 33 -1.15 -0.68 -6.38
CA ALA A 33 -0.20 -1.71 -6.83
C ALA A 33 0.39 -2.50 -5.65
N LEU A 34 0.46 -1.89 -4.46
CA LEU A 34 0.87 -2.54 -3.23
C LEU A 34 -0.21 -3.49 -2.72
N VAL A 35 -1.46 -3.02 -2.65
CA VAL A 35 -2.61 -3.85 -2.24
C VAL A 35 -2.83 -5.00 -3.21
N ASP A 36 -2.65 -4.79 -4.51
CA ASP A 36 -2.84 -5.85 -5.51
C ASP A 36 -1.89 -7.04 -5.34
N SER A 37 -0.75 -6.81 -4.69
CA SER A 37 0.24 -7.85 -4.42
C SER A 37 -0.11 -8.77 -3.24
N LEU A 38 -1.08 -8.37 -2.41
CA LEU A 38 -1.53 -9.18 -1.29
C LEU A 38 -2.44 -10.30 -1.77
N LYS A 39 -2.09 -11.54 -1.42
CA LYS A 39 -2.89 -12.74 -1.73
C LYS A 39 -4.16 -12.79 -0.90
N THR A 40 -4.03 -12.57 0.40
CA THR A 40 -5.14 -12.50 1.37
C THR A 40 -4.65 -11.67 2.55
N ALA A 41 -5.46 -10.72 2.98
CA ALA A 41 -5.26 -9.97 4.23
C ALA A 41 -6.62 -9.92 4.94
N ALA A 42 -6.64 -10.15 6.26
CA ALA A 42 -7.86 -9.99 7.06
C ALA A 42 -8.03 -8.54 7.54
N HIS A 43 -6.92 -7.84 7.73
CA HIS A 43 -6.87 -6.45 8.16
C HIS A 43 -5.73 -5.74 7.43
N VAL A 44 -5.95 -4.47 7.07
CA VAL A 44 -4.93 -3.61 6.47
C VAL A 44 -4.79 -2.35 7.30
N VAL A 45 -3.56 -2.04 7.71
CA VAL A 45 -3.20 -0.80 8.38
C VAL A 45 -2.31 0.00 7.42
N ALA A 46 -2.63 1.26 7.21
CA ALA A 46 -1.88 2.14 6.32
C ALA A 46 -1.73 3.53 6.90
N ASP A 47 -0.68 4.23 6.47
CA ASP A 47 -0.49 5.66 6.77
C ASP A 47 -1.66 6.49 6.19
N ARG A 48 -1.99 7.60 6.85
CA ARG A 48 -3.00 8.56 6.39
C ARG A 48 -2.73 9.10 4.98
N GLY A 49 -1.47 9.15 4.54
CA GLY A 49 -1.11 9.49 3.16
C GLY A 49 -1.74 8.58 2.11
N TYR A 50 -2.09 7.35 2.48
CA TYR A 50 -2.79 6.38 1.62
C TYR A 50 -4.31 6.43 1.73
N ASP A 51 -4.87 7.31 2.55
CA ASP A 51 -6.32 7.42 2.77
C ASP A 51 -7.02 7.95 1.50
N ALA A 52 -7.48 7.01 0.68
CA ALA A 52 -8.23 7.23 -0.54
C ALA A 52 -9.43 6.29 -0.54
N LEU A 53 -10.63 6.82 -0.77
CA LEU A 53 -11.86 6.02 -0.76
C LEU A 53 -11.78 4.82 -1.72
N SER A 54 -11.23 5.03 -2.92
CA SER A 54 -11.02 3.97 -3.90
C SER A 54 -10.09 2.86 -3.41
N LEU A 55 -9.07 3.19 -2.61
CA LEU A 55 -8.18 2.21 -2.01
C LEU A 55 -8.90 1.41 -0.92
N VAL A 56 -9.71 2.07 -0.10
CA VAL A 56 -10.52 1.41 0.94
C VAL A 56 -11.51 0.44 0.29
N GLU A 57 -12.16 0.83 -0.80
CA GLU A 57 -13.06 -0.04 -1.58
C GLU A 57 -12.31 -1.22 -2.19
N GLN A 58 -11.10 -1.01 -2.74
CA GLN A 58 -10.26 -2.08 -3.27
C GLN A 58 -9.87 -3.09 -2.19
N ILE A 59 -9.48 -2.62 -1.00
CA ILE A 59 -9.13 -3.46 0.15
C ILE A 59 -10.34 -4.30 0.59
N ARG A 60 -11.52 -3.66 0.74
CA ARG A 60 -12.77 -4.35 1.10
C ARG A 60 -13.18 -5.41 0.07
N SER A 61 -13.00 -5.12 -1.22
CA SER A 61 -13.31 -6.08 -2.29
C SER A 61 -12.46 -7.35 -2.22
N ARG A 62 -11.32 -7.30 -1.53
CA ARG A 62 -10.39 -8.41 -1.31
C ARG A 62 -10.63 -9.16 0.00
N GLY A 63 -11.65 -8.80 0.78
CA GLY A 63 -12.06 -9.49 2.00
C GLY A 63 -11.40 -9.00 3.29
N ALA A 64 -10.75 -7.83 3.26
CA ALA A 64 -10.16 -7.15 4.42
C ALA A 64 -11.06 -6.02 4.96
#